data_AF-A0A7C7YGF2-F1
#
_entry.id   AF-A0A7C7YGF2-F1
#
_cell.length_a   1.000
_cell.length_b   1.000
_cell.length_c   1.000
_cell.angle_alpha   90.00
_cell.angle_beta   90.00
_cell.angle_gamma   90.00
#
_symmetry.space_group_name_H-M   'P 1'
#
loop_
_entity.id
_entity.type
_entity.pdbx_description
1 polymer ?
#
loop_
_entity_poly.entity_id
_entity_poly.type
_entity_poly.pdbx_seq_one_letter_code
_entity_poly.pdbx_strand_id
1 'polypeptide(L)'
;MRSPKAMFAGFVPVFALIPRAAMASGGGEAGDPLMDLIYQVGNFTLLIAVVFFVARKPVVAYFEGRREQIKNDLDQAAQLLGAAEDRQAEIQGRLRDLQTQLDEIQEISKQRAEEESERILAKAQEAAARIKSDALEATSQELLRARRELRAEAAGLAIELAGEILKEQVGDADRQRLLDEFITRVEPRSENQVRGA
;
A
#
# COMPACT_ATOMS: atom_id res chain seq x y z
N MET A 1 -0.47 39.20 11.89
CA MET A 1 -0.56 40.01 13.13
C MET A 1 0.85 40.43 13.54
N ARG A 2 0.99 41.71 13.93
CA ARG A 2 2.18 42.39 14.48
C ARG A 2 3.31 42.77 13.51
N SER A 3 3.12 43.93 12.90
CA SER A 3 4.18 44.93 12.76
C SER A 3 4.69 45.36 14.14
N PRO A 4 5.97 45.74 14.23
CA PRO A 4 6.36 46.96 14.91
C PRO A 4 7.38 47.73 14.05
N LYS A 5 7.02 48.88 13.50
CA LYS A 5 7.12 50.20 14.14
C LYS A 5 8.57 50.66 14.35
N ALA A 6 8.96 51.59 13.49
CA ALA A 6 9.64 52.84 13.83
C ALA A 6 10.89 52.74 14.71
N MET A 7 12.08 52.66 14.09
CA MET A 7 13.31 53.09 14.76
C MET A 7 14.44 53.47 13.80
N PHE A 8 14.12 54.18 12.72
CA PHE A 8 15.10 54.98 11.98
C PHE A 8 14.56 56.41 11.86
N ALA A 9 14.24 57.01 13.01
CA ALA A 9 14.34 58.45 13.15
C ALA A 9 15.83 58.77 13.08
N GLY A 10 16.34 58.88 11.85
CA GLY A 10 17.67 59.38 11.59
C GLY A 10 17.79 60.70 12.33
N PHE A 11 18.57 60.65 13.40
CA PHE A 11 19.03 61.79 14.19
C PHE A 11 19.90 62.63 13.25
N VAL A 12 19.25 63.34 12.34
CA VAL A 12 19.80 64.55 11.78
C VAL A 12 19.63 65.52 12.93
N PRO A 13 20.69 65.95 13.63
CA PRO A 13 20.60 67.24 14.26
C PRO A 13 20.51 68.18 13.06
N VAL A 14 19.28 68.43 12.59
CA VAL A 14 18.94 69.69 11.96
C VAL A 14 19.09 70.66 13.13
N PHE A 15 20.33 70.93 13.50
CA PHE A 15 20.69 72.03 14.35
C PHE A 15 20.33 73.21 13.49
N ALA A 16 19.07 73.65 13.64
CA ALA A 16 18.35 74.58 12.83
C ALA A 16 19.30 75.45 12.01
N LEU A 17 19.64 74.97 10.81
CA LEU A 17 20.11 75.83 9.74
C LEU A 17 18.85 76.48 9.19
N ILE A 18 18.11 77.17 10.05
CA ILE A 18 17.40 78.34 9.60
C ILE A 18 18.56 79.21 9.13
N PRO A 19 18.69 79.48 7.82
CA PRO A 19 19.50 80.61 7.44
C PRO A 19 18.79 81.77 8.11
N ARG A 20 19.36 82.26 9.23
CA ARG A 20 19.10 83.62 9.64
C ARG A 20 19.84 84.49 8.63
N ALA A 21 19.40 84.43 7.38
CA ALA A 21 19.70 85.46 6.41
C ALA A 21 19.17 86.75 7.03
N ALA A 22 20.04 87.75 7.09
CA ALA A 22 19.79 89.11 7.58
C ALA A 22 19.81 89.30 9.11
N MET A 23 20.97 89.06 9.72
CA MET A 23 21.75 90.17 10.28
C MET A 23 23.24 89.83 10.02
N ALA A 24 23.80 90.01 8.83
CA ALA A 24 24.18 91.29 8.22
C ALA A 24 23.42 92.53 8.73
N SER A 25 23.47 92.80 10.03
CA SER A 25 23.32 94.18 10.48
C SER A 25 24.67 94.82 10.22
N GLY A 26 24.72 95.75 9.26
CA GLY A 26 25.82 96.67 9.14
C GLY A 26 26.08 97.30 10.51
N GLY A 27 27.21 96.91 11.08
CA GLY A 27 27.79 97.43 12.31
C GLY A 27 29.29 97.32 12.14
N GLY A 28 29.80 97.91 11.05
CA GLY A 28 31.22 98.10 10.84
C GLY A 28 31.74 99.11 11.86
N GLU A 29 31.99 98.66 13.08
CA GLU A 29 33.26 99.01 13.70
C GLU A 29 34.31 98.09 13.08
N ALA A 30 35.44 98.67 12.71
CA ALA A 30 36.54 97.98 12.07
C ALA A 30 37.11 96.86 12.97
N GLY A 31 36.57 95.65 12.83
CA GLY A 31 37.18 94.42 13.29
C GLY A 31 38.09 93.86 12.20
N ASP A 32 39.32 93.51 12.57
CA ASP A 32 40.32 92.94 11.66
C ASP A 32 39.74 91.76 10.86
N PRO A 33 39.88 91.69 9.52
CA PRO A 33 39.42 90.56 8.70
C PRO A 33 39.94 89.20 9.16
N LEU A 34 41.06 89.20 9.90
CA LEU A 34 41.63 88.03 10.56
C LEU A 34 40.75 87.51 11.70
N MET A 35 40.08 88.37 12.47
CA MET A 35 39.23 87.96 13.58
C MET A 35 37.97 87.25 13.10
N ASP A 36 37.31 87.77 12.06
CA ASP A 36 36.13 87.12 11.45
C ASP A 36 36.47 85.73 10.89
N LEU A 37 37.64 85.59 10.25
CA LEU A 37 38.12 84.31 9.72
C LEU A 37 38.41 83.31 10.87
N ILE A 38 39.00 83.77 11.98
CA ILE A 38 39.24 82.94 13.17
C ILE A 38 37.91 82.47 13.78
N TYR A 39 36.90 83.33 13.90
CA TYR A 39 35.58 82.94 14.39
C TYR A 39 34.88 81.93 13.47
N GLN A 40 34.95 82.13 12.15
CA GLN A 40 34.36 81.21 11.18
C GLN A 40 35.06 79.83 11.19
N VAL A 41 36.39 79.80 11.22
CA VAL A 41 37.18 78.56 11.32
C VAL A 41 36.95 77.87 12.66
N GLY A 42 36.85 78.62 13.75
CA GLY A 42 36.52 78.09 15.08
C GLY A 42 35.14 77.43 15.11
N ASN A 43 34.12 78.10 14.56
CA ASN A 43 32.76 77.55 14.47
C ASN A 43 32.69 76.31 13.57
N PHE A 44 33.38 76.32 12.42
CA PHE A 44 33.46 75.16 11.53
C PHE A 44 34.18 73.97 12.18
N THR A 45 35.26 74.23 12.91
CA THR A 45 36.00 73.20 13.66
C THR A 45 35.14 72.61 14.77
N LEU A 46 34.40 73.45 15.50
CA LEU A 46 33.46 73.01 16.53
C LEU A 46 32.35 72.13 15.93
N LEU A 47 31.79 72.52 14.78
CA LEU A 47 30.80 71.73 14.06
C LEU A 47 31.35 70.34 13.67
N ILE A 48 32.56 70.29 13.10
CA ILE A 48 33.21 69.01 12.74
C ILE A 48 33.44 68.15 13.98
N ALA A 49 33.90 68.74 15.09
CA ALA A 49 34.15 68.00 16.32
C ALA A 49 32.86 67.36 16.87
N VAL A 50 31.74 68.10 16.86
CA VAL A 50 30.43 67.58 17.29
C VAL A 50 29.95 66.48 16.34
N VAL A 51 30.03 66.68 15.02
CA VAL A 51 29.63 65.67 14.03
C VAL A 51 30.46 64.41 14.16
N PHE A 52 31.79 64.52 14.30
CA PHE A 52 32.66 63.36 14.46
C PHE A 52 32.35 62.60 15.75
N PHE A 53 32.15 63.30 16.86
CA PHE A 53 31.83 62.67 18.14
C PHE A 53 30.48 61.93 18.11
N VAL A 54 29.45 62.54 17.49
CA VAL A 54 28.11 61.95 17.38
C VAL A 54 28.04 60.85 16.32
N ALA A 55 28.68 61.02 15.16
CA ALA A 55 28.60 60.09 14.03
C ALA A 55 29.50 58.87 14.18
N ARG A 56 30.58 58.93 14.98
CA ARG A 56 31.50 57.80 15.19
C ARG A 56 30.78 56.54 15.67
N LYS A 57 29.86 56.66 16.62
CA LYS A 57 29.11 55.51 17.17
C LYS A 57 28.16 54.85 16.16
N PRO A 58 27.22 55.57 15.50
CA PRO A 58 26.29 54.96 14.56
C PRO A 58 26.97 54.41 13.29
N VAL A 59 28.05 55.04 12.82
CA VAL A 59 28.79 54.56 11.63
C VAL A 59 29.48 53.23 11.93
N VAL A 60 30.19 53.12 13.05
CA VAL A 60 30.84 51.86 13.45
C VAL A 60 29.80 50.77 13.69
N ALA A 61 28.72 51.07 14.41
CA ALA A 61 27.64 50.12 14.66
C ALA A 61 26.97 49.61 13.36
N TYR A 62 26.83 50.47 12.34
CA TYR A 62 26.28 50.06 11.04
C TYR A 62 27.20 49.06 10.32
N PHE A 63 28.51 49.32 10.27
CA PHE A 63 29.46 48.42 9.63
C PHE A 63 29.67 47.12 10.42
N GLU A 64 29.65 47.17 11.75
CA GLU A 64 29.67 45.97 12.60
C GLU A 64 28.41 45.13 12.39
N GLY A 65 27.21 45.74 12.42
CA GLY A 65 25.96 45.05 12.16
C GLY A 65 25.88 44.46 10.74
N ARG A 66 26.40 45.16 9.73
CA ARG A 66 26.52 44.62 8.36
C ARG A 66 27.47 43.43 8.29
N ARG A 67 28.62 43.50 8.96
CA ARG A 67 29.58 42.39 9.01
C ARG A 67 28.97 41.18 9.72
N GLU A 68 28.27 41.39 10.83
CA GLU A 68 27.61 40.32 11.57
C GLU A 68 26.48 39.67 10.77
N GLN A 69 25.65 40.45 10.07
CA GLN A 69 24.64 39.94 9.15
C GLN A 69 25.25 39.06 8.07
N ILE A 70 26.27 39.54 7.36
CA ILE A 70 26.93 38.76 6.29
C ILE A 70 27.54 37.47 6.86
N LYS A 71 28.16 37.53 8.03
CA LYS A 71 28.71 36.35 8.69
C LYS A 71 27.60 35.35 9.03
N ASN A 72 26.50 35.81 9.63
CA ASN A 72 25.38 34.96 9.98
C ASN A 72 24.72 34.34 8.73
N ASP A 73 24.58 35.10 7.64
CA ASP A 73 24.02 34.61 6.38
C ASP A 73 24.94 33.53 5.76
N LEU A 74 26.25 33.72 5.81
CA LEU A 74 27.22 32.72 5.35
C LEU A 74 27.23 31.46 6.22
N ASP A 75 27.19 31.62 7.54
CA ASP A 75 27.15 30.50 8.48
C ASP A 75 25.84 29.71 8.32
N GLN A 76 24.70 30.38 8.11
CA GLN A 76 23.42 29.74 7.82
C GLN A 76 23.45 29.03 6.46
N ALA A 77 24.00 29.65 5.42
CA ALA A 77 24.12 29.02 4.11
C ALA A 77 24.99 27.75 4.17
N ALA A 78 26.11 27.79 4.91
CA ALA A 78 26.97 26.63 5.12
C ALA A 78 26.25 25.50 5.88
N GLN A 79 25.49 25.84 6.94
CA GLN A 79 24.67 24.87 7.67
C GLN A 79 23.58 24.25 6.80
N LEU A 80 22.90 25.05 5.98
CA LEU A 80 21.86 24.57 5.06
C LEU A 80 22.44 23.66 3.99
N LEU A 81 23.63 23.98 3.46
CA LEU A 81 24.33 23.15 2.50
C LEU A 81 24.71 21.80 3.12
N GLY A 82 25.33 21.79 4.29
CA GLY A 82 25.67 20.55 5.00
C GLY A 82 24.43 19.70 5.30
N ALA A 83 23.35 20.31 5.80
CA ALA A 83 22.10 19.59 6.04
C ALA A 83 21.45 19.05 4.74
N ALA A 84 21.62 19.74 3.60
CA ALA A 84 21.14 19.27 2.31
C ALA A 84 21.98 18.09 1.80
N GLU A 85 23.31 18.15 1.93
CA GLU A 85 24.22 17.07 1.58
C GLU A 85 23.97 15.81 2.43
N ASP A 86 23.79 15.97 3.74
CA ASP A 86 23.46 14.87 4.65
C ASP A 86 22.13 14.20 4.27
N ARG A 87 21.08 15.00 4.01
CA ARG A 87 19.79 14.48 3.55
C ARG A 87 19.90 13.79 2.20
N GLN A 88 20.70 14.33 1.29
CA GLN A 88 20.92 13.72 -0.02
C GLN A 88 21.65 12.37 0.13
N ALA A 89 22.65 12.28 0.99
CA ALA A 89 23.34 11.03 1.30
C ALA A 89 22.40 10.00 1.93
N GLU A 90 21.56 10.42 2.89
CA GLU A 90 20.56 9.56 3.52
C GLU A 90 19.55 9.02 2.49
N ILE A 91 19.00 9.90 1.64
CA ILE A 91 18.06 9.50 0.58
C ILE A 91 18.72 8.54 -0.40
N GLN A 92 19.96 8.81 -0.83
CA GLN A 92 20.69 7.90 -1.71
C GLN A 92 20.95 6.54 -1.06
N GLY A 93 21.28 6.50 0.23
CA GLY A 93 21.40 5.27 1.01
C GLY A 93 20.09 4.49 1.00
N ARG A 94 18.99 5.14 1.38
CA ARG A 94 17.64 4.55 1.37
C ARG A 94 17.24 4.04 -0.02
N LEU A 95 17.58 4.76 -1.10
CA LEU A 95 17.30 4.30 -2.46
C LEU A 95 18.05 3.01 -2.81
N ARG A 96 19.32 2.89 -2.40
CA ARG A 96 20.09 1.65 -2.61
C ARG A 96 19.49 0.49 -1.82
N ASP A 97 19.14 0.72 -0.55
CA ASP A 97 18.50 -0.29 0.29
C ASP A 97 17.15 -0.73 -0.27
N LEU A 98 16.37 0.21 -0.83
CA LEU A 98 15.11 -0.09 -1.50
C LEU A 98 15.30 -0.90 -2.77
N GLN A 99 16.34 -0.63 -3.57
CA GLN A 99 16.66 -1.45 -4.75
C GLN A 99 16.99 -2.89 -4.34
N THR A 100 17.83 -3.09 -3.33
CA THR A 100 18.13 -4.43 -2.81
C THR A 100 16.88 -5.15 -2.29
N GLN A 101 16.01 -4.45 -1.54
CA GLN A 101 14.75 -5.01 -1.07
C GLN A 101 13.80 -5.36 -2.23
N LEU A 102 13.76 -4.55 -3.29
CA LEU A 102 12.94 -4.84 -4.47
C LEU A 102 13.44 -6.09 -5.20
N ASP A 103 14.75 -6.25 -5.35
CA ASP A 103 15.35 -7.44 -5.97
C ASP A 103 15.05 -8.69 -5.12
N GLU A 104 15.17 -8.60 -3.80
CA GLU A 104 14.81 -9.68 -2.87
C GLU A 104 13.32 -10.03 -2.96
N ILE A 105 12.43 -9.03 -2.98
CA ILE A 105 10.99 -9.24 -3.13
C ILE A 105 10.67 -9.90 -4.47
N GLN A 106 11.32 -9.48 -5.55
CA GLN A 106 11.12 -10.10 -6.86
C GLN A 106 11.54 -11.57 -6.86
N GLU A 107 12.68 -11.88 -6.27
CA GLU A 107 13.20 -13.25 -6.20
C GLU A 107 12.28 -14.15 -5.36
N ILE A 108 11.90 -13.70 -4.16
CA ILE A 108 10.95 -14.42 -3.30
C ILE A 108 9.60 -14.60 -4.01
N SER A 109 9.13 -13.58 -4.75
CA SER A 109 7.86 -13.66 -5.46
C SER A 109 7.90 -14.66 -6.60
N LYS A 110 9.01 -14.76 -7.33
CA LYS A 110 9.21 -15.78 -8.37
C LYS A 110 9.23 -17.18 -7.78
N GLN A 111 10.02 -17.41 -6.74
CA GLN A 111 10.10 -18.71 -6.07
C GLN A 111 8.72 -19.15 -5.54
N ARG A 112 7.98 -18.25 -4.88
CA ARG A 112 6.62 -18.55 -4.41
C ARG A 112 5.64 -18.81 -5.55
N ALA A 113 5.77 -18.10 -6.67
CA ALA A 113 4.93 -18.31 -7.84
C ALA A 113 5.19 -19.69 -8.47
N GLU A 114 6.45 -20.10 -8.56
CA GLU A 114 6.84 -21.43 -9.05
C GLU A 114 6.32 -22.52 -8.11
N GLU A 115 6.57 -22.40 -6.80
CA GLU A 115 6.08 -23.36 -5.80
C GLU A 115 4.54 -23.50 -5.82
N GLU A 116 3.81 -22.38 -5.87
CA GLU A 116 2.34 -22.44 -5.93
C GLU A 116 1.86 -22.98 -7.27
N SER A 117 2.54 -22.68 -8.38
CA SER A 117 2.24 -23.26 -9.69
C SER A 117 2.37 -24.79 -9.66
N GLU A 118 3.49 -25.30 -9.14
CA GLU A 118 3.72 -26.73 -8.96
C GLU A 118 2.66 -27.35 -8.04
N ARG A 119 2.31 -26.68 -6.94
CA ARG A 119 1.29 -27.15 -6.02
C ARG A 119 -0.10 -27.22 -6.66
N ILE A 120 -0.47 -26.21 -7.45
CA ILE A 120 -1.73 -26.18 -8.20
C ILE A 120 -1.74 -27.31 -9.23
N LEU A 121 -0.64 -27.49 -9.97
CA LEU A 121 -0.52 -28.54 -10.98
C LEU A 121 -0.63 -29.93 -10.35
N ALA A 122 0.04 -30.18 -9.23
CA ALA A 122 -0.04 -31.44 -8.49
C ALA A 122 -1.47 -31.72 -7.99
N LYS A 123 -2.14 -30.72 -7.41
CA LYS A 123 -3.55 -30.83 -6.99
C LYS A 123 -4.49 -31.08 -8.16
N ALA A 124 -4.26 -30.43 -9.30
CA ALA A 124 -5.07 -30.63 -10.50
C ALA A 124 -4.90 -32.06 -11.05
N GLN A 125 -3.67 -32.59 -11.05
CA GLN A 125 -3.39 -33.97 -11.44
C GLN A 125 -4.04 -34.98 -10.48
N GLU A 126 -3.94 -34.75 -9.17
CA GLU A 126 -4.60 -35.60 -8.17
C GLU A 126 -6.13 -35.58 -8.34
N ALA A 127 -6.72 -34.40 -8.51
CA ALA A 127 -8.15 -34.25 -8.74
C ALA A 127 -8.59 -34.95 -10.03
N ALA A 128 -7.84 -34.81 -11.12
CA ALA A 128 -8.11 -35.51 -12.37
C ALA A 128 -8.03 -37.03 -12.22
N ALA A 129 -7.04 -37.53 -11.48
CA ALA A 129 -6.90 -38.96 -11.19
C ALA A 129 -8.08 -39.48 -10.35
N ARG A 130 -8.51 -38.73 -9.32
CA ARG A 130 -9.69 -39.06 -8.51
C ARG A 130 -10.95 -39.10 -9.35
N ILE A 131 -11.22 -38.05 -10.15
CA ILE A 131 -12.39 -38.01 -11.05
C ILE A 131 -12.41 -39.22 -11.98
N LYS A 132 -11.25 -39.59 -12.55
CA LYS A 132 -11.14 -40.76 -13.42
C LYS A 132 -11.45 -42.05 -12.66
N SER A 133 -10.92 -42.22 -11.45
CA SER A 133 -11.20 -43.38 -10.60
C SER A 133 -12.68 -43.48 -10.25
N ASP A 134 -13.28 -42.38 -9.81
CA ASP A 134 -14.69 -42.30 -9.42
C ASP A 134 -15.61 -42.58 -10.62
N ALA A 135 -15.27 -42.06 -11.80
CA ALA A 135 -16.01 -42.32 -13.03
C ALA A 135 -15.93 -43.80 -13.46
N LEU A 136 -14.76 -44.45 -13.32
CA LEU A 136 -14.61 -45.87 -13.59
C LEU A 136 -15.43 -46.72 -12.61
N GLU A 137 -15.40 -46.38 -11.33
CA GLU A 137 -16.19 -47.07 -10.31
C GLU A 137 -17.69 -46.90 -10.58
N ALA A 138 -18.17 -45.67 -10.81
CA ALA A 138 -19.55 -45.39 -11.13
C ALA A 138 -20.01 -46.14 -12.40
N THR A 139 -19.19 -46.13 -13.45
CA THR A 139 -19.47 -46.87 -14.69
C THR A 139 -19.59 -48.38 -14.43
N SER A 140 -18.71 -48.95 -13.61
CA SER A 140 -18.76 -50.38 -13.27
C SER A 140 -20.03 -50.74 -12.48
N GLN A 141 -20.44 -49.88 -11.54
CA GLN A 141 -21.66 -50.06 -10.77
C GLN A 141 -22.90 -49.95 -11.66
N GLU A 142 -22.92 -49.00 -12.59
CA GLU A 142 -24.02 -48.79 -13.52
C GLU A 142 -24.15 -49.95 -14.52
N LEU A 143 -23.02 -50.46 -15.03
CA LEU A 143 -23.01 -51.67 -15.86
C LEU A 143 -23.55 -52.89 -15.11
N LEU A 144 -23.22 -53.04 -13.82
CA LEU A 144 -23.77 -54.12 -12.98
C LEU A 144 -25.27 -53.96 -12.72
N ARG A 145 -25.78 -52.73 -12.63
CA ARG A 145 -27.21 -52.46 -12.51
C ARG A 145 -27.94 -52.75 -13.82
N ALA A 146 -27.47 -52.21 -14.94
CA ALA A 146 -28.02 -52.46 -16.27
C ALA A 146 -28.05 -53.96 -16.62
N ARG A 147 -26.98 -54.70 -16.29
CA ARG A 147 -26.95 -56.16 -16.48
C ARG A 147 -27.94 -56.93 -15.60
N ARG A 148 -28.28 -56.42 -14.41
CA ARG A 148 -29.28 -57.03 -13.53
C ARG A 148 -30.68 -56.75 -14.04
N GLU A 149 -30.94 -55.52 -14.49
CA GLU A 149 -32.20 -55.10 -15.07
C GLU A 149 -32.51 -55.88 -16.36
N LEU A 150 -31.57 -55.97 -17.30
CA LEU A 150 -31.72 -56.76 -18.52
C LEU A 150 -31.99 -58.25 -18.25
N ARG A 151 -31.38 -58.81 -17.19
CA ARG A 151 -31.65 -60.21 -16.80
C ARG A 151 -33.04 -60.37 -16.20
N ALA A 152 -33.50 -59.43 -15.40
CA ALA A 152 -34.84 -59.45 -14.84
C ALA A 152 -35.90 -59.32 -15.93
N GLU A 153 -35.68 -58.41 -16.90
CA GLU A 153 -36.57 -58.22 -18.05
C GLU A 153 -36.60 -59.46 -18.95
N ALA A 154 -35.44 -60.05 -19.27
CA ALA A 154 -35.37 -61.29 -20.04
C ALA A 154 -36.05 -62.47 -19.32
N ALA A 155 -35.90 -62.58 -18.00
CA ALA A 155 -36.60 -63.60 -17.20
C ALA A 155 -38.11 -63.38 -17.21
N GLY A 156 -38.57 -62.13 -17.12
CA GLY A 156 -39.99 -61.77 -17.24
C GLY A 156 -40.58 -62.18 -18.59
N LEU A 157 -39.91 -61.80 -19.69
CA LEU A 157 -40.32 -62.19 -21.05
C LEU A 157 -40.32 -63.71 -21.27
N ALA A 158 -39.33 -64.42 -20.70
CA ALA A 158 -39.28 -65.87 -20.78
C ALA A 158 -40.45 -66.54 -20.03
N ILE A 159 -40.81 -66.02 -18.85
CA ILE A 159 -41.96 -66.51 -18.08
C ILE A 159 -43.27 -66.21 -18.82
N GLU A 160 -43.41 -65.02 -19.41
CA GLU A 160 -44.57 -64.62 -20.20
C GLU A 160 -44.76 -65.55 -21.41
N LEU A 161 -43.70 -65.76 -22.20
CA LEU A 161 -43.71 -66.67 -23.35
C LEU A 161 -44.01 -68.12 -22.94
N ALA A 162 -43.39 -68.60 -21.86
CA ALA A 162 -43.68 -69.93 -21.33
C ALA A 162 -45.15 -70.05 -20.88
N GLY A 163 -45.72 -68.99 -20.31
CA GLY A 163 -47.13 -68.91 -19.94
C GLY A 163 -48.07 -68.94 -21.15
N GLU A 164 -47.74 -68.26 -22.24
CA GLU A 164 -48.49 -68.32 -23.50
C GLU A 164 -48.44 -69.73 -24.11
N ILE A 165 -47.26 -70.33 -24.23
CA ILE A 165 -47.09 -71.69 -24.75
C ILE A 165 -47.86 -72.71 -23.89
N LEU A 166 -47.79 -72.60 -22.56
CA LEU A 166 -48.50 -73.50 -21.66
C LEU A 166 -50.02 -73.36 -21.80
N LYS A 167 -50.54 -72.14 -22.00
CA LYS A 167 -51.97 -71.92 -22.27
C LYS A 167 -52.42 -72.56 -23.59
N GLU A 168 -51.58 -72.53 -24.63
CA GLU A 168 -51.89 -73.14 -25.92
C GLU A 168 -51.80 -74.66 -25.92
N GLN A 169 -50.88 -75.26 -25.15
CA GLN A 169 -50.59 -76.70 -25.21
C GLN A 169 -51.28 -77.55 -24.13
N VAL A 170 -51.79 -76.97 -23.04
CA VAL A 170 -52.43 -77.75 -21.97
C VAL A 170 -53.85 -78.18 -22.36
N GLY A 171 -54.02 -79.49 -22.58
CA GLY A 171 -55.30 -80.17 -22.79
C GLY A 171 -55.89 -80.80 -21.52
N ASP A 172 -57.06 -81.43 -21.65
CA ASP A 172 -57.78 -82.03 -20.53
C ASP A 172 -57.05 -83.23 -19.88
N ALA A 173 -56.27 -83.98 -20.67
CA ALA A 173 -55.45 -85.09 -20.17
C ALA A 173 -54.30 -84.61 -19.26
N ASP A 174 -53.66 -83.50 -19.59
CA ASP A 174 -52.62 -82.91 -18.75
C ASP A 174 -53.20 -82.32 -17.46
N ARG A 175 -54.40 -81.73 -17.52
CA ARG A 175 -55.11 -81.25 -16.32
C ARG A 175 -55.42 -82.38 -15.34
N GLN A 176 -55.90 -83.54 -15.81
CA GLN A 176 -56.12 -84.71 -14.95
C GLN A 176 -54.82 -85.25 -14.34
N ARG A 177 -53.75 -85.35 -15.14
CA ARG A 177 -52.44 -85.80 -14.64
C ARG A 177 -51.87 -84.87 -13.56
N LEU A 178 -52.02 -83.56 -13.72
CA LEU A 178 -51.59 -82.57 -12.72
C LEU A 178 -52.40 -82.65 -11.42
N LEU A 179 -53.70 -82.96 -11.51
CA LEU A 179 -54.56 -83.18 -10.33
C LEU A 179 -54.13 -84.44 -9.56
N ASP A 180 -53.88 -85.55 -10.26
CA ASP A 180 -53.40 -86.79 -9.63
C ASP A 180 -52.01 -86.60 -8.99
N GLU A 181 -51.10 -85.87 -9.63
CA GLU A 181 -49.77 -85.57 -9.06
C GLU A 181 -49.88 -84.63 -7.84
N PHE A 182 -50.80 -83.66 -7.85
CA PHE A 182 -51.04 -82.78 -6.70
C PHE A 182 -51.58 -83.57 -5.50
N ILE A 183 -52.57 -84.44 -5.72
CA ILE A 183 -53.12 -85.31 -4.67
C ILE A 183 -52.02 -86.21 -4.11
N THR A 184 -51.24 -86.84 -4.98
CA THR A 184 -50.14 -87.73 -4.58
C THR A 184 -49.02 -87.01 -3.82
N ARG A 185 -48.74 -85.73 -4.12
CA ARG A 185 -47.68 -84.96 -3.44
C ARG A 185 -48.17 -84.32 -2.12
N VAL A 186 -49.47 -84.17 -1.92
CA VAL A 186 -50.08 -83.63 -0.69
C VAL A 186 -50.39 -84.74 0.33
N GLU A 187 -50.35 -86.02 -0.07
CA GLU A 187 -50.53 -87.20 0.78
C GLU A 187 -49.18 -87.89 1.08
N PRO A 188 -48.69 -88.07 2.34
CA PRO A 188 -48.60 -87.16 3.47
C PRO A 188 -47.13 -86.96 3.99
N ARG A 189 -46.87 -85.81 4.63
CA ARG A 189 -45.69 -85.56 5.50
C ARG A 189 -45.95 -85.95 6.97
N SER A 190 -46.89 -86.86 7.24
CA SER A 190 -47.36 -87.18 8.59
C SER A 190 -46.93 -88.57 9.07
N GLU A 191 -45.63 -88.89 9.09
CA GLU A 191 -45.18 -90.13 9.74
C GLU A 191 -43.72 -90.13 10.23
N ASN A 192 -43.17 -89.03 10.77
CA ASN A 192 -41.83 -89.14 11.38
C ASN A 192 -41.44 -88.14 12.49
N GLN A 193 -42.39 -87.69 13.32
CA GLN A 193 -42.06 -86.82 14.46
C GLN A 193 -42.72 -87.24 15.78
N VAL A 194 -42.68 -88.54 16.13
CA VAL A 194 -42.90 -89.00 17.51
C VAL A 194 -42.08 -90.29 17.77
N ARG A 195 -40.76 -90.20 17.88
CA ARG A 195 -39.89 -91.21 18.52
C ARG A 195 -38.48 -90.63 18.69
N GLY A 196 -38.29 -89.90 19.77
CA GLY A 196 -37.02 -89.23 20.10
C GLY A 196 -37.10 -88.49 21.43
N ALA A 197 -37.65 -89.15 22.45
CA ALA A 197 -37.53 -88.82 23.87
C ALA A 197 -37.65 -90.12 24.66
#